data_AF-A0A812P8Q7-F1
#
_entry.id   AF-A0A812P8Q7-F1
#
_cell.length_a   1.000
_cell.length_b   1.000
_cell.length_c   1.000
_cell.angle_alpha   90.00
_cell.angle_beta   90.00
_cell.angle_gamma   90.00
#
_symmetry.space_group_name_H-M   'P 1'
#
loop_
_entity.id
_entity.type
_entity.pdbx_description
1 polymer ?
#
loop_
_entity_poly.entity_id
_entity_poly.type
_entity_poly.pdbx_seq_one_letter_code
_entity_poly.pdbx_strand_id
1 'polypeptide(L)'
;MRLLRVLVAFLVSTCADADAPDDEYQKWAATTFDESDKAAIQRGKALSCVLCNLLTKTVLETHQLNKKKPLHERFDQDQTQEVLLDLCSELAAPISRQMDVIQEDVLMVCNRVVKENIGDMMDAVSLGEEVRDFCTEQKLCDLTFAGMEKIQQLMMELGMKKDKEDL
;
A
#
# COMPACT_ATOMS: atom_id res chain seq x y z
N MET A 1 -0.11 23.60 -50.22
CA MET A 1 -0.70 22.30 -50.57
C MET A 1 -1.01 21.55 -49.30
N ARG A 2 -2.30 21.23 -49.13
CA ARG A 2 -2.88 20.01 -48.52
C ARG A 2 -2.60 19.76 -47.02
N LEU A 3 -3.59 19.99 -46.14
CA LEU A 3 -4.74 19.10 -45.87
C LEU A 3 -4.25 17.77 -45.23
N LEU A 4 -4.73 17.25 -44.10
CA LEU A 4 -5.88 17.54 -43.22
C LEU A 4 -5.93 16.34 -42.22
N ARG A 5 -6.65 16.49 -41.09
CA ARG A 5 -7.40 15.42 -40.37
C ARG A 5 -6.52 14.41 -39.57
N VAL A 6 -6.80 14.02 -38.32
CA VAL A 6 -8.04 13.68 -37.58
C VAL A 6 -7.69 13.77 -36.07
N LEU A 7 -8.31 14.61 -35.24
CA LEU A 7 -9.55 14.33 -34.49
C LEU A 7 -9.60 12.94 -33.79
N VAL A 8 -8.88 12.78 -32.70
CA VAL A 8 -9.28 11.82 -31.65
C VAL A 8 -9.53 12.61 -30.37
N ALA A 9 -10.65 13.32 -30.36
CA ALA A 9 -11.42 13.49 -29.15
C ALA A 9 -12.16 12.17 -28.94
N PHE A 10 -11.67 11.32 -28.04
CA PHE A 10 -12.42 10.18 -27.54
C PHE A 10 -12.09 9.99 -26.06
N LEU A 11 -13.12 10.22 -25.25
CA LEU A 11 -13.29 9.71 -23.87
C LEU A 11 -12.33 10.27 -22.81
N VAL A 12 -12.55 11.54 -22.43
CA VAL A 12 -12.49 11.87 -20.99
C VAL A 12 -13.75 11.23 -20.37
N SER A 13 -13.73 9.90 -20.28
CA SER A 13 -14.66 9.16 -19.46
C SER A 13 -14.15 9.34 -18.04
N THR A 14 -14.94 9.97 -17.20
CA THR A 14 -14.73 10.09 -15.76
C THR A 14 -14.83 8.70 -15.13
N CYS A 15 -13.81 7.88 -15.34
CA CYS A 15 -13.45 6.82 -14.44
C CYS A 15 -12.44 7.48 -13.50
N ALA A 16 -12.82 7.67 -12.24
CA ALA A 16 -11.80 7.79 -11.21
C ALA A 16 -11.07 6.44 -11.22
N ASP A 17 -9.95 6.40 -11.92
CA ASP A 17 -9.13 5.20 -12.06
C ASP A 17 -8.61 4.86 -10.66
N ALA A 18 -9.07 3.72 -10.14
CA ALA A 18 -8.51 3.09 -8.95
C ALA A 18 -7.03 2.68 -9.15
N ASP A 19 -6.50 2.86 -10.37
CA ASP A 19 -5.15 2.51 -10.81
C ASP A 19 -4.28 3.74 -11.19
N ALA A 20 -4.74 4.96 -10.90
CA ALA A 20 -3.95 6.14 -11.22
C ALA A 20 -2.66 6.15 -10.38
N PRO A 21 -1.47 6.32 -10.99
CA PRO A 21 -0.22 6.42 -10.24
C PRO A 21 -0.27 7.64 -9.31
N ASP A 22 0.32 7.51 -8.11
CA ASP A 22 0.36 8.61 -7.14
C ASP A 22 1.29 9.73 -7.64
N ASP A 23 0.72 10.77 -8.25
CA ASP A 23 1.45 11.92 -8.78
C ASP A 23 2.42 12.56 -7.78
N GLU A 24 2.08 12.54 -6.49
CA GLU A 24 2.92 13.08 -5.42
C GLU A 24 4.15 12.20 -5.22
N TYR A 25 3.93 10.88 -5.15
CA TYR A 25 5.01 9.90 -5.10
C TYR A 25 5.91 9.97 -6.32
N GLN A 26 5.35 10.04 -7.53
CA GLN A 26 6.14 10.06 -8.76
C GLN A 26 7.06 11.30 -8.82
N LYS A 27 6.57 12.46 -8.39
CA LYS A 27 7.38 13.69 -8.29
C LYS A 27 8.49 13.57 -7.26
N TRP A 28 8.19 13.03 -6.09
CA TRP A 28 9.19 12.80 -5.04
C TRP A 28 10.25 11.79 -5.48
N ALA A 29 9.83 10.64 -6.03
CA ALA A 29 10.71 9.57 -6.47
C ALA A 29 11.68 10.05 -7.56
N ALA A 30 11.22 10.88 -8.50
CA ALA A 30 12.07 11.48 -9.54
C ALA A 30 13.23 12.32 -8.98
N THR A 31 13.12 12.83 -7.74
CA THR A 31 14.15 13.65 -7.10
C THR A 31 15.00 12.90 -6.08
N THR A 32 14.48 11.80 -5.54
CA THR A 32 15.09 11.05 -4.43
C THR A 32 15.75 9.76 -4.90
N PHE A 33 15.30 9.19 -6.01
CA PHE A 33 15.76 7.89 -6.49
C PHE A 33 17.10 7.97 -7.22
N ASP A 34 18.08 7.20 -6.75
CA ASP A 34 19.37 6.96 -7.41
C ASP A 34 19.49 5.48 -7.78
N GLU A 35 19.46 5.18 -9.07
CA GLU A 35 19.56 3.81 -9.61
C GLU A 35 20.89 3.12 -9.25
N SER A 36 21.93 3.89 -8.94
CA SER A 36 23.24 3.35 -8.59
C SER A 36 23.33 2.94 -7.11
N ASP A 37 22.44 3.45 -6.24
CA ASP A 37 22.39 3.11 -4.82
C ASP A 37 21.60 1.82 -4.57
N LYS A 38 22.27 0.69 -4.79
CA LYS A 38 21.71 -0.65 -4.54
C LYS A 38 21.23 -0.86 -3.09
N ALA A 39 21.85 -0.19 -2.12
CA ALA A 39 21.47 -0.32 -0.72
C ALA A 39 20.17 0.45 -0.41
N ALA A 40 19.98 1.63 -1.00
CA ALA A 40 18.71 2.35 -0.95
C ALA A 40 17.59 1.56 -1.65
N ILE A 41 17.85 1.00 -2.84
CA ILE A 41 16.88 0.16 -3.56
C ILE A 41 16.43 -1.02 -2.69
N GLN A 42 17.38 -1.74 -2.06
CA GLN A 42 17.04 -2.87 -1.20
C GLN A 42 16.24 -2.45 0.04
N ARG A 43 16.57 -1.31 0.65
CA ARG A 43 15.79 -0.74 1.76
C ARG A 43 14.38 -0.35 1.34
N GLY A 44 14.22 0.30 0.19
CA GLY A 44 12.92 0.66 -0.38
C GLY A 44 12.03 -0.56 -0.66
N LYS A 45 12.60 -1.65 -1.17
CA LYS A 45 11.90 -2.94 -1.33
C LYS A 45 11.44 -3.53 0.01
N ALA A 46 12.31 -3.54 1.01
CA ALA A 46 11.97 -4.04 2.34
C ALA A 46 10.86 -3.20 2.99
N LEU A 47 10.97 -1.87 2.88
CA LEU A 47 9.99 -0.91 3.39
C LEU A 47 8.61 -1.10 2.72
N SER A 48 8.59 -1.20 1.38
CA SER A 48 7.36 -1.47 0.63
C SER A 48 6.70 -2.78 1.05
N CYS A 49 7.48 -3.83 1.29
CA CYS A 49 6.94 -5.11 1.76
C CYS A 49 6.34 -5.01 3.17
N VAL A 50 7.03 -4.36 4.12
CA VAL A 50 6.53 -4.15 5.49
C VAL A 50 5.19 -3.41 5.44
N LEU A 51 5.17 -2.28 4.72
CA LEU A 51 4.00 -1.41 4.62
C LEU A 51 2.82 -2.12 3.95
N CYS A 52 3.05 -2.82 2.85
CA CYS A 52 1.99 -3.57 2.17
C CYS A 52 1.34 -4.61 3.09
N ASN A 53 2.14 -5.43 3.79
CA ASN A 53 1.58 -6.47 4.65
C ASN A 53 0.81 -5.88 5.85
N LEU A 54 1.35 -4.82 6.44
CA LEU A 54 0.70 -4.05 7.50
C LEU A 54 -0.66 -3.51 7.02
N LEU A 55 -0.68 -2.79 5.89
CA LEU A 55 -1.88 -2.18 5.33
C LEU A 55 -2.93 -3.23 4.94
N THR A 56 -2.52 -4.32 4.28
CA THR A 56 -3.47 -5.37 3.86
C THR A 56 -4.06 -6.09 5.07
N LYS A 57 -3.28 -6.28 6.15
CA LYS A 57 -3.83 -6.77 7.43
C LYS A 57 -4.81 -5.77 8.05
N THR A 58 -4.51 -4.48 8.03
CA THR A 58 -5.45 -3.46 8.52
C THR A 58 -6.74 -3.43 7.69
N VAL A 59 -6.68 -3.60 6.37
CA VAL A 59 -7.88 -3.73 5.51
C VAL A 59 -8.69 -4.97 5.90
N LEU A 60 -8.04 -6.11 6.14
CA LEU A 60 -8.71 -7.33 6.61
C LEU A 60 -9.42 -7.11 7.95
N GLU A 61 -8.75 -6.54 8.95
CA GLU A 61 -9.33 -6.22 10.25
C GLU A 61 -10.49 -5.22 10.12
N THR A 62 -10.31 -4.18 9.30
CA THR A 62 -11.33 -3.16 9.02
C THR A 62 -12.56 -3.79 8.38
N HIS A 63 -12.39 -4.65 7.37
CA HIS A 63 -13.49 -5.38 6.73
C HIS A 63 -14.24 -6.29 7.71
N GLN A 64 -13.53 -7.02 8.56
CA GLN A 64 -14.15 -7.87 9.58
C GLN A 64 -14.96 -7.05 10.60
N LEU A 65 -14.47 -5.88 11.01
CA LEU A 65 -15.22 -4.94 11.84
C LEU A 65 -16.41 -4.36 11.06
N ASN A 66 -16.22 -4.05 9.78
CA ASN A 66 -17.25 -3.47 8.92
C ASN A 66 -18.44 -4.41 8.73
N LYS A 67 -18.18 -5.72 8.56
CA LYS A 67 -19.22 -6.76 8.48
C LYS A 67 -20.12 -6.82 9.73
N LYS A 68 -19.61 -6.41 10.90
CA LYS A 68 -20.35 -6.38 12.17
C LYS A 68 -21.24 -5.14 12.32
N LYS A 69 -21.03 -4.11 11.50
CA LYS A 69 -21.81 -2.85 11.54
C LYS A 69 -23.12 -2.95 10.74
N PRO A 70 -24.17 -2.20 11.13
CA PRO A 70 -25.33 -1.95 10.27
C PRO A 70 -24.91 -1.40 8.91
N LEU A 71 -25.61 -1.76 7.83
CA LEU A 71 -25.24 -1.40 6.45
C LEU A 71 -24.94 0.09 6.23
N HIS A 72 -25.69 0.98 6.87
CA HIS A 72 -25.55 2.44 6.72
C HIS A 72 -24.40 3.04 7.55
N GLU A 73 -23.78 2.25 8.42
CA GLU A 73 -22.60 2.64 9.21
C GLU A 73 -21.32 2.00 8.68
N ARG A 74 -21.41 1.24 7.59
CA ARG A 74 -20.26 0.56 7.01
C ARG A 74 -19.36 1.55 6.31
N PHE A 75 -18.05 1.39 6.51
CA PHE A 75 -17.05 2.11 5.75
C PHE A 75 -17.07 1.69 4.29
N ASP A 76 -17.07 2.68 3.40
CA ASP A 76 -16.80 2.48 1.98
C ASP A 76 -15.28 2.52 1.68
N GLN A 77 -14.93 2.47 0.40
CA GLN A 77 -13.53 2.49 -0.04
C GLN A 77 -12.84 3.81 0.32
N ASP A 78 -13.50 4.95 0.10
CA ASP A 78 -12.92 6.27 0.34
C ASP A 78 -12.63 6.46 1.83
N GLN A 79 -13.57 6.07 2.70
CA GLN A 79 -13.39 6.09 4.15
C GLN A 79 -12.29 5.14 4.62
N THR A 80 -12.19 3.95 4.00
CA THR A 80 -11.11 3.01 4.31
C THR A 80 -9.76 3.59 3.89
N GLN A 81 -9.68 4.24 2.72
CA GLN A 81 -8.48 4.89 2.22
C GLN A 81 -8.02 6.01 3.17
N GLU A 82 -8.93 6.88 3.62
CA GLU A 82 -8.62 7.94 4.58
C GLU A 82 -8.02 7.38 5.87
N VAL A 83 -8.62 6.33 6.45
CA VAL A 83 -8.10 5.66 7.65
C VAL A 83 -6.69 5.12 7.45
N LEU A 84 -6.39 4.55 6.28
CA LEU A 84 -5.06 4.03 5.98
C LEU A 84 -4.03 5.13 5.77
N LEU A 85 -4.40 6.27 5.17
CA LEU A 85 -3.51 7.43 5.00
C LEU A 85 -3.19 8.09 6.36
N ASP A 86 -4.17 8.17 7.26
CA ASP A 86 -3.94 8.61 8.64
C ASP A 86 -2.98 7.64 9.36
N LEU A 87 -3.19 6.33 9.19
CA LEU A 87 -2.30 5.31 9.73
C LEU A 87 -0.87 5.43 9.18
N CYS A 88 -0.70 5.73 7.88
CA CYS A 88 0.62 5.99 7.29
C CYS A 88 1.35 7.15 7.99
N SER A 89 0.62 8.23 8.30
CA SER A 89 1.16 9.39 9.01
C SER A 89 1.58 9.06 10.44
N GLU A 90 0.80 8.25 11.15
CA GLU A 90 1.12 7.81 12.52
C GLU A 90 2.31 6.84 12.57
N LEU A 91 2.43 5.96 11.59
CA LEU A 91 3.45 4.92 11.54
C LEU A 91 4.79 5.37 10.93
N ALA A 92 4.82 6.50 10.23
CA ALA A 92 6.03 7.00 9.57
C ALA A 92 7.22 7.13 10.54
N ALA A 93 6.99 7.78 11.69
CA ALA A 93 8.04 8.01 12.70
C ALA A 93 8.54 6.72 13.39
N PRO A 94 7.69 5.80 13.90
CA PRO A 94 8.17 4.56 14.50
C PRO A 94 8.89 3.65 13.51
N ILE A 95 8.39 3.50 12.28
CA ILE A 95 9.04 2.68 11.24
C ILE A 95 10.39 3.29 10.84
N SER A 96 10.45 4.62 10.65
CA SER A 96 11.70 5.33 10.36
C SER A 96 12.79 5.02 11.39
N ARG A 97 12.46 5.07 12.69
CA ARG A 97 13.40 4.73 13.77
C ARG A 97 13.84 3.27 13.76
N GLN A 98 12.92 2.34 13.49
CA GLN A 98 13.23 0.91 13.50
C GLN A 98 14.04 0.46 12.29
N MET A 99 13.79 1.07 11.13
CA MET A 99 14.45 0.70 9.87
C MET A 99 15.67 1.55 9.53
N ASP A 100 15.97 2.58 10.32
CA ASP A 100 17.03 3.56 10.08
C ASP A 100 16.90 4.21 8.68
N VAL A 101 15.69 4.71 8.40
CA VAL A 101 15.33 5.38 7.14
C VAL A 101 14.72 6.75 7.41
N ILE A 102 14.66 7.61 6.39
CA ILE A 102 14.06 8.95 6.50
C ILE A 102 12.55 8.80 6.68
N GLN A 103 11.96 9.56 7.61
CA GLN A 103 10.52 9.52 7.90
C GLN A 103 9.67 9.87 6.68
N GLU A 104 10.09 10.85 5.89
CA GLU A 104 9.43 11.24 4.65
C GLU A 104 9.34 10.06 3.67
N ASP A 105 10.41 9.29 3.51
CA ASP A 105 10.43 8.12 2.63
C ASP A 105 9.38 7.08 3.06
N VAL A 106 9.21 6.87 4.36
CA VAL A 106 8.17 5.98 4.89
C VAL A 106 6.78 6.49 4.55
N LEU A 107 6.52 7.77 4.77
CA LEU A 107 5.23 8.38 4.48
C LEU A 107 4.91 8.29 2.98
N MET A 108 5.85 8.65 2.12
CA MET A 108 5.68 8.62 0.67
C MET A 108 5.43 7.21 0.15
N VAL A 109 6.21 6.23 0.61
CA VAL A 109 6.00 4.83 0.20
C VAL A 109 4.68 4.28 0.73
N CYS A 110 4.29 4.60 1.96
CA CYS A 110 3.03 4.15 2.55
C CYS A 110 1.82 4.72 1.81
N ASN A 111 1.82 6.03 1.57
CA ASN A 111 0.77 6.73 0.84
C ASN A 111 0.58 6.15 -0.56
N ARG A 112 1.69 5.90 -1.26
CA ARG A 112 1.65 5.25 -2.57
C ARG A 112 0.99 3.87 -2.50
N VAL A 113 1.42 3.02 -1.56
CA VAL A 113 0.85 1.67 -1.41
C VAL A 113 -0.66 1.75 -1.18
N VAL A 114 -1.13 2.67 -0.35
CA VAL A 114 -2.57 2.88 -0.12
C VAL A 114 -3.27 3.36 -1.39
N LYS A 115 -2.84 4.49 -1.96
CA LYS A 115 -3.52 5.15 -3.08
C LYS A 115 -3.56 4.28 -4.34
N GLU A 116 -2.50 3.52 -4.61
CA GLU A 116 -2.40 2.69 -5.82
C GLU A 116 -2.97 1.27 -5.66
N ASN A 117 -3.34 0.82 -4.44
CA ASN A 117 -3.73 -0.59 -4.22
C ASN A 117 -4.98 -0.79 -3.34
N ILE A 118 -5.63 0.27 -2.84
CA ILE A 118 -6.75 0.10 -1.90
C ILE A 118 -7.93 -0.69 -2.49
N GLY A 119 -8.26 -0.47 -3.78
CA GLY A 119 -9.32 -1.20 -4.46
C GLY A 119 -9.01 -2.70 -4.48
N ASP A 120 -7.83 -3.07 -4.99
CA ASP A 120 -7.35 -4.44 -5.04
C ASP A 120 -7.28 -5.09 -3.64
N MET A 121 -6.81 -4.36 -2.62
CA MET A 121 -6.77 -4.86 -1.24
C MET A 121 -8.18 -5.17 -0.71
N MET A 122 -9.15 -4.29 -0.96
CA MET A 122 -10.53 -4.48 -0.52
C MET A 122 -11.23 -5.62 -1.27
N ASP A 123 -10.94 -5.78 -2.55
CA ASP A 123 -11.47 -6.88 -3.38
C ASP A 123 -10.91 -8.23 -2.93
N ALA A 124 -9.59 -8.35 -2.76
CA ALA A 124 -8.94 -9.56 -2.26
C ALA A 124 -9.52 -10.00 -0.90
N VAL A 125 -9.67 -9.04 0.03
CA VAL A 125 -10.27 -9.25 1.36
C VAL A 125 -11.77 -9.61 1.28
N SER A 126 -12.49 -9.08 0.29
CA SER A 126 -13.91 -9.37 0.09
C SER A 126 -14.16 -10.76 -0.47
N LEU A 127 -13.29 -11.23 -1.37
CA LEU A 127 -13.33 -12.55 -1.97
C LEU A 127 -12.78 -13.65 -1.04
N GLY A 128 -12.15 -13.28 0.07
CA GLY A 128 -11.55 -14.22 1.02
C GLY A 128 -10.28 -14.85 0.47
N GLU A 129 -9.61 -14.17 -0.45
CA GLU A 129 -8.29 -14.57 -0.94
C GLU A 129 -7.29 -14.53 0.20
N GLU A 130 -6.24 -15.36 0.12
CA GLU A 130 -5.15 -15.30 1.07
C GLU A 130 -4.41 -13.97 0.89
N VAL A 131 -4.83 -12.97 1.67
CA VAL A 131 -4.18 -11.67 1.89
C VAL A 131 -2.65 -11.81 2.08
N ARG A 132 -2.20 -12.99 2.54
CA ARG A 132 -0.81 -13.37 2.70
C ARG A 132 0.01 -13.21 1.42
N ASP A 133 -0.57 -13.51 0.26
CA ASP A 133 0.18 -13.55 -1.01
C ASP A 133 0.01 -12.25 -1.83
N PHE A 134 -0.96 -11.40 -1.47
CA PHE A 134 -1.27 -10.13 -2.13
C PHE A 134 -0.02 -9.27 -2.39
N CYS A 135 0.79 -9.03 -1.35
CA CYS A 135 1.96 -8.17 -1.46
C CYS A 135 3.04 -8.73 -2.39
N THR A 136 3.10 -10.05 -2.54
CA THR A 136 4.01 -10.71 -3.48
C THR A 136 3.45 -10.65 -4.91
N GLU A 137 2.14 -10.86 -5.09
CA GLU A 137 1.48 -10.75 -6.39
C GLU A 137 1.57 -9.33 -6.97
N GLN A 138 1.40 -8.32 -6.12
CA GLN A 138 1.55 -6.91 -6.48
C GLN A 138 3.03 -6.47 -6.59
N LYS A 139 3.99 -7.40 -6.46
CA LYS A 139 5.44 -7.16 -6.54
C LYS A 139 5.94 -6.10 -5.54
N LEU A 140 5.21 -5.92 -4.44
CA LEU A 140 5.58 -5.05 -3.33
C LEU A 140 6.48 -5.79 -2.33
N CYS A 141 6.48 -7.14 -2.36
CA CYS A 141 7.33 -7.98 -1.54
C CYS A 141 8.06 -9.08 -2.33
N ASP A 142 9.36 -8.87 -2.56
CA ASP A 142 10.29 -9.84 -3.17
C ASP A 142 11.14 -10.61 -2.12
N LEU A 143 10.79 -10.55 -0.83
CA LEU A 143 11.67 -11.08 0.21
C LEU A 143 11.66 -12.62 0.25
N THR A 144 12.83 -13.20 0.10
CA THR A 144 13.11 -14.59 0.51
C THR A 144 12.82 -14.77 2.00
N PHE A 145 12.37 -15.97 2.41
CA PHE A 145 11.91 -16.37 3.76
C PHE A 145 12.65 -15.74 4.98
N ALA A 146 13.96 -15.48 4.90
CA ALA A 146 14.75 -14.84 5.96
C ALA A 146 14.42 -13.34 6.19
N GLY A 147 13.93 -12.62 5.17
CA GLY A 147 13.43 -11.25 5.31
C GLY A 147 12.08 -11.18 6.02
N MET A 148 11.27 -12.24 5.90
CA MET A 148 9.95 -12.31 6.53
C MET A 148 10.04 -12.37 8.06
N GLU A 149 11.01 -13.07 8.66
CA GLU A 149 11.16 -13.10 10.13
C GLU A 149 11.38 -11.70 10.72
N LYS A 150 12.20 -10.87 10.06
CA LYS A 150 12.47 -9.51 10.52
C LYS A 150 11.24 -8.61 10.37
N ILE A 151 10.47 -8.78 9.30
CA ILE A 151 9.17 -8.09 9.11
C ILE A 151 8.16 -8.52 10.17
N GLN A 152 8.08 -9.82 10.43
CA GLN A 152 7.15 -10.38 11.41
C GLN A 152 7.50 -9.89 12.82
N GLN A 153 8.79 -9.78 13.13
CA GLN A 153 9.26 -9.16 14.37
C GLN A 153 8.91 -7.66 14.43
N LEU A 154 9.11 -6.92 13.35
CA LEU A 154 8.75 -5.49 13.26
C LEU A 154 7.24 -5.29 13.48
N MET A 155 6.39 -6.12 12.86
CA MET A 155 4.93 -6.10 13.06
C MET A 155 4.54 -6.41 14.51
N MET A 156 5.20 -7.37 15.15
CA MET A 156 4.98 -7.67 16.57
C MET A 156 5.40 -6.50 17.47
N GLU A 157 6.52 -5.83 17.17
CA GLU A 157 6.99 -4.65 17.89
C GLU A 157 6.09 -3.42 17.70
N LEU A 158 5.45 -3.31 16.53
CA LEU A 158 4.40 -2.31 16.23
C LEU A 158 3.04 -2.66 16.86
N GLY A 159 2.95 -3.72 17.67
CA GLY A 159 1.75 -4.10 18.40
C GLY A 159 0.72 -4.90 17.60
N MET A 160 1.05 -5.32 16.37
CA MET A 160 0.19 -6.18 15.57
C MET A 160 0.33 -7.62 16.06
N LYS A 161 -0.64 -8.09 16.85
CA LYS A 161 -0.63 -9.46 17.37
C LYS A 161 -0.71 -10.49 16.23
N LYS A 162 0.04 -11.58 16.38
CA LYS A 162 -0.10 -12.79 15.57
C LYS A 162 -1.49 -13.37 15.85
N ASP A 163 -2.38 -13.35 14.87
CA ASP A 163 -3.57 -14.18 14.95
C ASP A 163 -3.08 -15.63 14.96
N LYS A 164 -3.47 -16.36 15.99
CA LYS A 164 -3.35 -17.81 15.97
C LYS A 164 -4.13 -18.29 14.76
N GLU A 165 -3.44 -18.91 13.82
CA GLU A 165 -4.05 -19.82 12.86
C GLU A 165 -4.76 -20.91 13.68
N ASP A 166 -6.05 -20.72 13.97
CA ASP A 166 -6.93 -21.79 14.38
C ASP A 166 -7.46 -22.42 13.07
N LEU A 167 -6.71 -23.41 12.59
CA LEU A 167 -7.15 -24.44 11.64
C LEU A 167 -7.62 -25.66 12.44
#